data_AF-A0A371MCZ5-F1
#
_entry.id   AF-A0A371MCZ5-F1
#
_cell.length_a   1.000
_cell.length_b   1.000
_cell.length_c   1.000
_cell.angle_alpha   90.00
_cell.angle_beta   90.00
_cell.angle_gamma   90.00
#
_symmetry.space_group_name_H-M   'P 1'
#
loop_
_entity.id
_entity.type
_entity.pdbx_description
1 polymer ?
#
loop_
_entity_poly.entity_id
_entity_poly.type
_entity_poly.pdbx_seq_one_letter_code
_entity_poly.pdbx_strand_id
1 'polypeptide(L)'
;MTDLVFDVTVCLLLVSASIGLVVTADAGADTGIDRDTAAIDADGVASSLATSTATVTYSLAPGVEAADPSLLDAGGVDARELDRTAHGSLAGLLARATLGAVTVDGVRLTRARDDFRDRTAARAASELPTRGVSVAVAWTPFPGAPVRATDSLGPEPPSSSTVHSATLDVPSGFPATREDAVAASDDGFDAVARVAANRTVAGLFPPALARLALRGDEPVSTLMTHRYERAGALVNASVAPEVAREETRAANADLAAALAPRFADAMRARYDTPRAAAEAVSVGRVTIVVRTWSA
;
A
#
# COMPACT_ATOMS: atom_id res chain seq x y z
N MET A 1 -28.77 17.74 -32.71
CA MET A 1 -29.01 17.15 -31.37
C MET A 1 -29.24 15.65 -31.57
N THR A 2 -28.20 14.97 -32.05
CA THR A 2 -28.24 13.59 -32.57
C THR A 2 -26.87 12.89 -32.46
N ASP A 3 -25.76 13.62 -32.28
CA ASP A 3 -24.42 13.02 -32.11
C ASP A 3 -24.19 12.37 -30.75
N LEU A 4 -24.77 12.89 -29.66
CA LEU A 4 -24.55 12.33 -28.32
C LEU A 4 -25.33 11.03 -28.08
N VAL A 5 -26.45 10.84 -28.80
CA VAL A 5 -27.25 9.61 -28.72
C VAL A 5 -26.60 8.49 -29.53
N PHE A 6 -25.91 8.81 -30.64
CA PHE A 6 -25.20 7.81 -31.43
C PHE A 6 -23.96 7.28 -30.69
N ASP A 7 -23.22 8.15 -30.00
CA ASP A 7 -22.00 7.77 -29.27
C ASP A 7 -22.30 6.93 -28.03
N VAL A 8 -23.40 7.23 -27.31
CA VAL A 8 -23.87 6.42 -26.17
C VAL A 8 -24.38 5.05 -26.64
N THR A 9 -24.99 4.97 -27.81
CA THR A 9 -25.49 3.68 -28.35
C THR A 9 -24.35 2.80 -28.86
N VAL A 10 -23.31 3.39 -29.47
CA VAL A 10 -22.09 2.66 -29.88
C VAL A 10 -21.27 2.24 -28.66
N CYS A 11 -21.15 3.08 -27.63
CA CYS A 11 -20.47 2.74 -26.38
C CYS A 11 -21.18 1.60 -25.63
N LEU A 12 -22.52 1.63 -25.56
CA LEU A 12 -23.29 0.53 -24.98
C LEU A 12 -23.26 -0.73 -25.84
N LEU A 13 -23.17 -0.63 -27.18
CA LEU A 13 -22.94 -1.78 -28.06
C LEU A 13 -21.56 -2.41 -27.85
N LEU A 14 -20.51 -1.62 -27.63
CA LEU A 14 -19.16 -2.12 -27.34
C LEU A 14 -19.08 -2.78 -25.95
N VAL A 15 -19.77 -2.23 -24.96
CA VAL A 15 -19.86 -2.83 -23.61
C VAL A 15 -20.68 -4.11 -23.61
N SER A 16 -21.72 -4.23 -24.46
CA SER A 16 -22.50 -5.47 -24.59
C SER A 16 -21.85 -6.52 -25.51
N ALA A 17 -21.05 -6.11 -26.50
CA ALA A 17 -20.21 -7.03 -27.27
C ALA A 17 -19.03 -7.61 -26.46
N SER A 18 -18.65 -6.95 -25.36
CA SER A 18 -17.59 -7.41 -24.44
C SER A 18 -18.03 -8.54 -23.50
N ILE A 19 -19.32 -8.91 -23.49
CA ILE A 19 -19.87 -10.04 -22.71
C ILE A 19 -19.78 -11.37 -23.52
N GLY A 20 -19.27 -11.33 -24.74
CA GLY A 20 -19.21 -12.49 -25.65
C GLY A 20 -17.81 -12.89 -26.08
N LEU A 21 -16.90 -13.17 -25.15
CA LEU A 21 -15.72 -13.99 -25.43
C LEU A 21 -15.48 -14.95 -24.26
N VAL A 22 -16.35 -15.96 -24.19
CA VAL A 22 -15.96 -17.25 -23.66
C VAL A 22 -14.80 -17.70 -24.54
N VAL A 23 -13.58 -17.62 -24.01
CA VAL A 23 -12.50 -18.46 -24.52
C VAL A 23 -12.95 -19.87 -24.22
N THR A 24 -13.45 -20.54 -25.25
CA THR A 24 -13.42 -22.00 -25.32
C THR A 24 -11.95 -22.38 -25.25
N ALA A 25 -11.46 -22.60 -24.03
CA ALA A 25 -10.23 -23.33 -23.85
C ALA A 25 -10.44 -24.67 -24.55
N ASP A 26 -9.55 -24.92 -25.49
CA ASP A 26 -9.52 -26.09 -26.35
C ASP A 26 -9.77 -27.36 -25.52
N ALA A 27 -10.88 -28.03 -25.78
CA ALA A 27 -11.05 -29.43 -25.41
C ALA A 27 -10.14 -30.23 -26.34
N GLY A 28 -8.85 -30.26 -26.01
CA GLY A 28 -7.81 -30.71 -26.94
C GLY A 28 -6.55 -31.21 -26.25
N ALA A 29 -6.71 -32.20 -25.35
CA ALA A 29 -5.83 -33.35 -25.14
C ALA A 29 -5.98 -33.82 -23.69
N ASP A 30 -6.61 -34.98 -23.55
CA ASP A 30 -6.62 -35.79 -22.34
C ASP A 30 -5.19 -36.32 -22.10
N THR A 31 -4.25 -35.45 -21.75
CA THR A 31 -3.03 -35.87 -21.07
C THR A 31 -3.42 -36.04 -19.62
N GLY A 32 -3.57 -37.29 -19.18
CA GLY A 32 -3.94 -37.68 -17.82
C GLY A 32 -2.94 -37.19 -16.76
N ILE A 33 -2.93 -35.88 -16.52
CA ILE A 33 -2.33 -35.24 -15.37
C ILE A 33 -3.48 -35.02 -14.40
N ASP A 34 -3.43 -35.84 -13.35
CA ASP A 34 -4.31 -35.84 -12.21
C ASP A 34 -4.53 -34.40 -11.71
N ARG A 35 -5.75 -33.86 -11.89
CA ARG A 35 -6.09 -32.45 -11.59
C ARG A 35 -5.92 -32.10 -10.11
N ASP A 36 -5.79 -33.10 -9.25
CA ASP A 36 -5.49 -32.96 -7.81
C ASP A 36 -3.99 -32.79 -7.51
N THR A 37 -3.08 -32.94 -8.49
CA THR A 37 -1.62 -32.75 -8.31
C THR A 37 -0.99 -31.69 -9.21
N ALA A 38 -1.76 -30.98 -10.05
CA ALA A 38 -1.24 -29.85 -10.79
C ALA A 38 -0.81 -28.74 -9.80
N ALA A 39 0.50 -28.59 -9.61
CA ALA A 39 1.07 -27.55 -8.76
C ALA A 39 0.51 -26.19 -9.19
N ILE A 40 -0.04 -25.44 -8.23
CA ILE A 40 -0.58 -24.12 -8.50
C ILE A 40 0.60 -23.25 -8.98
N ASP A 41 0.49 -22.71 -10.18
CA ASP A 41 1.53 -21.86 -10.76
C ASP A 41 1.55 -20.48 -10.08
N ALA A 42 2.68 -20.11 -9.48
CA ALA A 42 2.84 -18.83 -8.80
C ALA A 42 2.79 -17.66 -9.79
N ASP A 43 3.29 -17.83 -11.01
CA ASP A 43 3.26 -16.80 -12.04
C ASP A 43 1.82 -16.54 -12.52
N GLY A 44 1.04 -17.61 -12.73
CA GLY A 44 -0.39 -17.53 -13.02
C GLY A 44 -1.18 -16.78 -11.95
N VAL A 45 -0.94 -17.09 -10.66
CA VAL A 45 -1.58 -16.39 -9.54
C VAL A 45 -1.15 -14.92 -9.48
N ALA A 46 0.13 -14.63 -9.66
CA ALA A 46 0.66 -13.27 -9.71
C ALA A 46 0.02 -12.45 -10.85
N SER A 47 -0.08 -13.04 -12.05
CA SER A 47 -0.75 -12.42 -13.19
C SER A 47 -2.24 -12.15 -12.92
N SER A 48 -2.92 -13.08 -12.25
CA SER A 48 -4.32 -12.90 -11.84
C SER A 48 -4.48 -11.72 -10.88
N LEU A 49 -3.61 -11.60 -9.85
CA LEU A 49 -3.63 -10.47 -8.93
C LEU A 49 -3.35 -9.13 -9.64
N ALA A 50 -2.45 -9.12 -10.62
CA ALA A 50 -2.07 -7.92 -11.36
C ALA A 50 -3.18 -7.42 -12.29
N THR A 51 -3.94 -8.33 -12.90
CA THR A 51 -4.92 -8.00 -13.96
C THR A 51 -6.37 -7.96 -13.46
N SER A 52 -6.72 -8.72 -12.42
CA SER A 52 -8.07 -8.71 -11.84
C SER A 52 -8.32 -7.39 -11.11
N THR A 53 -9.44 -6.75 -11.42
CA THR A 53 -9.86 -5.49 -10.79
C THR A 53 -11.00 -5.72 -9.80
N ALA A 54 -11.04 -4.87 -8.77
CA ALA A 54 -12.09 -4.90 -7.78
C ALA A 54 -12.44 -3.51 -7.29
N THR A 55 -13.64 -3.39 -6.75
CA THR A 55 -14.08 -2.24 -5.97
C THR A 55 -14.23 -2.69 -4.52
N VAL A 56 -13.59 -1.96 -3.61
CA VAL A 56 -13.64 -2.20 -2.17
C VAL A 56 -14.26 -0.99 -1.50
N THR A 57 -15.42 -1.19 -0.91
CA THR A 57 -16.04 -0.23 0.01
C THR A 57 -15.58 -0.54 1.42
N TYR A 58 -15.19 0.49 2.16
CA TYR A 58 -14.66 0.37 3.52
C TYR A 58 -14.98 1.61 4.36
N SER A 59 -14.94 1.47 5.67
CA SER A 59 -15.21 2.55 6.62
C SER A 59 -13.92 3.08 7.28
N LEU A 60 -13.92 4.37 7.61
CA LEU A 60 -12.88 5.01 8.44
C LEU A 60 -13.12 4.86 9.95
N ALA A 61 -14.22 4.25 10.38
CA ALA A 61 -14.61 4.14 11.78
C ALA A 61 -13.50 3.61 12.72
N PRO A 62 -12.71 2.57 12.36
CA PRO A 62 -11.60 2.12 13.22
C PRO A 62 -10.52 3.19 13.47
N GLY A 63 -10.34 4.11 12.52
CA GLY A 63 -9.45 5.25 12.69
C GLY A 63 -10.03 6.32 13.59
N VAL A 64 -11.34 6.58 13.47
CA VAL A 64 -12.05 7.55 14.30
C VAL A 64 -12.06 7.06 15.75
N GLU A 65 -12.40 5.79 15.99
CA GLU A 65 -12.36 5.17 17.31
C GLU A 65 -10.98 5.32 17.99
N ALA A 66 -9.90 5.19 17.22
CA ALA A 66 -8.54 5.33 17.73
C ALA A 66 -8.09 6.81 17.94
N ALA A 67 -8.66 7.75 17.20
CA ALA A 67 -8.27 9.15 17.20
C ALA A 67 -9.14 9.98 18.16
N ASP A 68 -10.44 9.87 18.03
CA ASP A 68 -11.45 10.50 18.85
C ASP A 68 -12.76 9.67 18.81
N PRO A 69 -12.96 8.76 19.78
CA PRO A 69 -14.14 7.88 19.79
C PRO A 69 -15.45 8.64 19.98
N SER A 70 -15.44 9.88 20.51
CA SER A 70 -16.66 10.65 20.73
C SER A 70 -17.37 11.04 19.44
N LEU A 71 -16.64 11.07 18.31
CA LEU A 71 -17.22 11.30 16.98
C LEU A 71 -18.10 10.14 16.49
N LEU A 72 -18.07 8.98 17.16
CA LEU A 72 -18.93 7.83 16.84
C LEU A 72 -20.17 7.73 17.75
N ASP A 73 -20.29 8.61 18.74
CA ASP A 73 -21.41 8.63 19.67
C ASP A 73 -22.69 9.21 19.04
N ALA A 74 -23.81 9.09 19.74
CA ALA A 74 -25.09 9.65 19.31
C ALA A 74 -24.98 11.19 19.15
N GLY A 75 -25.07 11.68 17.91
CA GLY A 75 -24.91 13.10 17.58
C GLY A 75 -23.52 13.46 17.04
N GLY A 76 -22.62 12.49 16.91
CA GLY A 76 -21.37 12.60 16.17
C GLY A 76 -21.56 12.48 14.65
N VAL A 77 -20.53 11.98 13.95
CA VAL A 77 -20.48 11.86 12.50
C VAL A 77 -21.40 10.72 12.02
N ASP A 78 -22.19 10.94 10.95
CA ASP A 78 -22.95 9.85 10.31
C ASP A 78 -21.98 8.78 9.79
N ALA A 79 -22.23 7.51 10.11
CA ALA A 79 -21.43 6.39 9.63
C ALA A 79 -21.22 6.40 8.10
N ARG A 80 -22.19 6.91 7.32
CA ARG A 80 -22.06 7.05 5.86
C ARG A 80 -20.99 8.05 5.44
N GLU A 81 -20.72 9.07 6.26
CA GLU A 81 -19.63 10.03 6.02
C GLU A 81 -18.25 9.42 6.28
N LEU A 82 -18.21 8.23 6.91
CA LEU A 82 -16.99 7.43 7.10
C LEU A 82 -16.75 6.45 5.96
N ASP A 83 -17.75 6.19 5.12
CA ASP A 83 -17.63 5.23 4.02
C ASP A 83 -16.79 5.79 2.88
N ARG A 84 -15.90 4.95 2.37
CA ARG A 84 -14.98 5.26 1.28
C ARG A 84 -14.97 4.11 0.30
N THR A 85 -14.64 4.42 -0.94
CA THR A 85 -14.55 3.43 -2.01
C THR A 85 -13.18 3.52 -2.66
N ALA A 86 -12.56 2.38 -2.91
CA ALA A 86 -11.34 2.26 -3.68
C ALA A 86 -11.54 1.27 -4.83
N HIS A 87 -10.98 1.60 -5.98
CA HIS A 87 -10.97 0.73 -7.16
C HIS A 87 -9.53 0.54 -7.65
N GLY A 88 -9.26 -0.58 -8.32
CA GLY A 88 -7.98 -0.89 -8.93
C GLY A 88 -7.77 -2.39 -9.10
N SER A 89 -6.57 -2.78 -9.55
CA SER A 89 -6.18 -4.20 -9.54
C SER A 89 -6.07 -4.73 -8.11
N LEU A 90 -6.22 -6.03 -7.91
CA LEU A 90 -6.06 -6.66 -6.59
C LEU A 90 -4.65 -6.41 -6.04
N ALA A 91 -3.62 -6.54 -6.88
CA ALA A 91 -2.24 -6.20 -6.50
C ALA A 91 -2.11 -4.73 -6.05
N GLY A 92 -2.72 -3.80 -6.78
CA GLY A 92 -2.74 -2.37 -6.42
C GLY A 92 -3.50 -2.09 -5.12
N LEU A 93 -4.63 -2.75 -4.92
CA LEU A 93 -5.42 -2.62 -3.69
C LEU A 93 -4.68 -3.20 -2.50
N LEU A 94 -4.04 -4.36 -2.62
CA LEU A 94 -3.22 -4.98 -1.58
C LEU A 94 -2.03 -4.12 -1.20
N ALA A 95 -1.34 -3.54 -2.20
CA ALA A 95 -0.25 -2.60 -1.96
C ALA A 95 -0.73 -1.36 -1.19
N ARG A 96 -1.86 -0.77 -1.60
CA ARG A 96 -2.45 0.39 -0.93
C ARG A 96 -2.94 0.07 0.49
N ALA A 97 -3.55 -1.09 0.68
CA ALA A 97 -4.01 -1.58 1.99
C ALA A 97 -2.82 -1.76 2.94
N THR A 98 -1.74 -2.38 2.45
CA THR A 98 -0.49 -2.56 3.20
C THR A 98 0.11 -1.21 3.60
N LEU A 99 0.15 -0.22 2.71
CA LEU A 99 0.61 1.14 3.05
C LEU A 99 -0.30 1.86 4.06
N GLY A 100 -1.56 1.47 4.19
CA GLY A 100 -2.44 1.91 5.27
C GLY A 100 -2.04 1.37 6.65
N ALA A 101 -1.15 0.38 6.68
CA ALA A 101 -0.73 -0.40 7.83
C ALA A 101 0.72 -0.08 8.29
N VAL A 102 1.25 1.07 7.88
CA VAL A 102 2.63 1.50 8.19
C VAL A 102 2.90 1.52 9.68
N THR A 103 4.09 1.05 10.02
CA THR A 103 4.66 1.04 11.36
C THR A 103 5.95 1.85 11.40
N VAL A 104 6.23 2.46 12.55
CA VAL A 104 7.52 3.02 12.92
C VAL A 104 8.00 2.24 14.14
N ASP A 105 9.13 1.56 14.03
CA ASP A 105 9.66 0.67 15.09
C ASP A 105 8.66 -0.42 15.54
N GLY A 106 7.86 -0.91 14.59
CA GLY A 106 6.82 -1.91 14.85
C GLY A 106 5.53 -1.35 15.46
N VAL A 107 5.48 -0.06 15.80
CA VAL A 107 4.28 0.59 16.32
C VAL A 107 3.46 1.17 15.17
N ARG A 108 2.17 0.84 15.12
CA ARG A 108 1.25 1.30 14.06
C ARG A 108 1.05 2.82 14.11
N LEU A 109 1.14 3.43 12.92
CA LEU A 109 0.93 4.87 12.74
C LEU A 109 -0.55 5.27 12.82
N THR A 110 -1.45 4.51 12.19
CA THR A 110 -2.89 4.80 12.20
C THR A 110 -3.69 3.51 11.99
N ARG A 111 -4.94 3.51 12.46
CA ARG A 111 -5.92 2.43 12.26
C ARG A 111 -7.00 2.77 11.24
N ALA A 112 -6.94 3.95 10.63
CA ALA A 112 -7.96 4.45 9.68
C ALA A 112 -8.13 3.61 8.40
N ARG A 113 -7.24 2.65 8.16
CA ARG A 113 -7.27 1.74 7.00
C ARG A 113 -7.46 0.27 7.39
N ASP A 114 -7.80 -0.01 8.65
CA ASP A 114 -7.97 -1.40 9.11
C ASP A 114 -9.12 -2.09 8.36
N ASP A 115 -10.30 -1.49 8.23
CA ASP A 115 -11.39 -2.08 7.44
C ASP A 115 -11.04 -2.16 5.94
N PHE A 116 -10.32 -1.18 5.38
CA PHE A 116 -9.84 -1.27 3.99
C PHE A 116 -8.94 -2.49 3.77
N ARG A 117 -8.06 -2.79 4.74
CA ARG A 117 -7.18 -3.95 4.72
C ARG A 117 -7.97 -5.24 4.79
N ASP A 118 -8.88 -5.36 5.75
CA ASP A 118 -9.68 -6.57 5.95
C ASP A 118 -10.56 -6.87 4.73
N ARG A 119 -11.21 -5.85 4.17
CA ARG A 119 -12.06 -5.98 2.97
C ARG A 119 -11.25 -6.33 1.72
N THR A 120 -10.07 -5.74 1.57
CA THR A 120 -9.17 -6.05 0.44
C THR A 120 -8.63 -7.48 0.57
N ALA A 121 -8.24 -7.90 1.77
CA ALA A 121 -7.78 -9.25 2.05
C ALA A 121 -8.87 -10.29 1.73
N ALA A 122 -10.10 -10.05 2.20
CA ALA A 122 -11.24 -10.92 1.89
C ALA A 122 -11.54 -10.98 0.38
N ARG A 123 -11.49 -9.82 -0.31
CA ARG A 123 -11.70 -9.74 -1.75
C ARG A 123 -10.60 -10.43 -2.56
N ALA A 124 -9.35 -10.37 -2.12
CA ALA A 124 -8.24 -11.08 -2.76
C ALA A 124 -8.34 -12.59 -2.50
N ALA A 125 -8.61 -12.99 -1.25
CA ALA A 125 -8.76 -14.40 -0.88
C ALA A 125 -9.89 -15.12 -1.64
N SER A 126 -10.96 -14.40 -2.03
CA SER A 126 -12.04 -14.99 -2.83
C SER A 126 -11.66 -15.29 -4.29
N GLU A 127 -10.54 -14.76 -4.78
CA GLU A 127 -10.03 -14.98 -6.15
C GLU A 127 -8.81 -15.91 -6.17
N LEU A 128 -8.24 -16.19 -5.00
CA LEU A 128 -7.11 -17.09 -4.86
C LEU A 128 -7.60 -18.53 -4.69
N PRO A 129 -6.81 -19.53 -5.14
CA PRO A 129 -7.04 -20.92 -4.78
C PRO A 129 -7.15 -21.09 -3.26
N THR A 130 -8.03 -21.99 -2.81
CA THR A 130 -8.35 -22.18 -1.39
C THR A 130 -7.23 -22.79 -0.56
N ARG A 131 -6.22 -23.41 -1.19
CA ARG A 131 -5.08 -24.07 -0.56
C ARG A 131 -3.83 -23.89 -1.40
N GLY A 132 -2.66 -24.08 -0.78
CA GLY A 132 -1.39 -24.11 -1.49
C GLY A 132 -0.95 -22.76 -2.04
N VAL A 133 -1.47 -21.64 -1.49
CA VAL A 133 -1.11 -20.28 -1.89
C VAL A 133 -0.92 -19.41 -0.66
N SER A 134 0.16 -18.61 -0.68
CA SER A 134 0.46 -17.56 0.29
C SER A 134 0.85 -16.30 -0.47
N VAL A 135 0.36 -15.15 -0.04
CA VAL A 135 0.72 -13.84 -0.64
C VAL A 135 1.29 -12.98 0.46
N ALA A 136 2.56 -12.62 0.34
CA ALA A 136 3.22 -11.68 1.24
C ALA A 136 3.36 -10.32 0.53
N VAL A 137 2.98 -9.24 1.20
CA VAL A 137 3.09 -7.87 0.70
C VAL A 137 4.02 -7.10 1.63
N ALA A 138 5.00 -6.40 1.07
CA ALA A 138 5.97 -5.67 1.85
C ALA A 138 6.34 -4.34 1.20
N TRP A 139 6.51 -3.33 2.03
CA TRP A 139 7.06 -2.03 1.66
C TRP A 139 8.04 -1.55 2.72
N THR A 140 9.20 -1.07 2.26
CA THR A 140 10.18 -0.40 3.10
C THR A 140 10.98 0.60 2.24
N PRO A 141 11.35 1.80 2.78
CA PRO A 141 12.17 2.76 2.07
C PRO A 141 13.50 2.18 1.57
N PHE A 142 14.09 1.29 2.37
CA PHE A 142 15.26 0.46 2.07
C PHE A 142 15.31 -0.70 3.08
N PRO A 143 15.93 -1.83 2.76
CA PRO A 143 16.05 -2.97 3.68
C PRO A 143 16.58 -2.57 5.07
N GLY A 144 15.84 -2.91 6.12
CA GLY A 144 16.20 -2.59 7.51
C GLY A 144 15.75 -1.22 8.02
N ALA A 145 15.01 -0.44 7.22
CA ALA A 145 14.47 0.83 7.69
C ALA A 145 13.49 0.64 8.87
N PRO A 146 13.47 1.57 9.84
CA PRO A 146 12.56 1.51 11.00
C PRO A 146 11.09 1.75 10.60
N VAL A 147 10.86 2.39 9.44
CA VAL A 147 9.54 2.60 8.86
C VAL A 147 9.27 1.49 7.85
N ARG A 148 8.20 0.71 8.05
CA ARG A 148 7.83 -0.40 7.16
C ARG A 148 6.35 -0.70 7.19
N ALA A 149 5.89 -1.39 6.16
CA ALA A 149 4.56 -1.97 6.11
C ALA A 149 4.63 -3.39 5.56
N THR A 150 3.89 -4.32 6.18
CA THR A 150 3.84 -5.72 5.77
C THR A 150 2.43 -6.25 5.93
N ASP A 151 2.03 -7.16 5.03
CA ASP A 151 0.79 -7.90 5.12
C ASP A 151 0.97 -9.32 4.55
N SER A 152 0.06 -10.23 4.90
CA SER A 152 0.09 -11.61 4.43
C SER A 152 -1.31 -12.18 4.27
N LEU A 153 -1.54 -12.93 3.20
CA LEU A 153 -2.77 -13.69 2.93
C LEU A 153 -2.45 -15.17 2.78
N GLY A 154 -3.34 -16.03 3.28
CA GLY A 154 -3.16 -17.47 3.22
C GLY A 154 -2.19 -18.01 4.28
N PRO A 155 -2.08 -19.34 4.39
CA PRO A 155 -1.17 -20.00 5.32
C PRO A 155 0.30 -19.82 4.90
N GLU A 156 1.23 -20.04 5.85
CA GLU A 156 2.65 -20.16 5.51
C GLU A 156 2.92 -21.53 4.86
N PRO A 157 3.81 -21.63 3.85
CA PRO A 157 4.16 -22.91 3.26
C PRO A 157 4.76 -23.88 4.30
N PRO A 158 4.37 -25.17 4.30
CA PRO A 158 5.02 -26.18 5.13
C PRO A 158 6.51 -26.27 4.81
N SER A 159 7.35 -26.46 5.84
CA SER A 159 8.81 -26.52 5.68
C SER A 159 9.30 -27.70 4.83
N SER A 160 8.46 -28.72 4.63
CA SER A 160 8.77 -29.93 3.84
C SER A 160 8.30 -29.84 2.38
N SER A 161 7.53 -28.81 2.01
CA SER A 161 6.97 -28.69 0.66
C SER A 161 7.92 -27.94 -0.26
N THR A 162 7.98 -28.36 -1.52
CA THR A 162 8.62 -27.58 -2.57
C THR A 162 7.76 -26.33 -2.84
N VAL A 163 8.36 -25.16 -2.67
CA VAL A 163 7.69 -23.87 -2.86
C VAL A 163 8.10 -23.27 -4.20
N HIS A 164 7.12 -22.90 -5.02
CA HIS A 164 7.33 -22.03 -6.16
C HIS A 164 6.95 -20.59 -5.79
N SER A 165 7.63 -19.60 -6.36
CA SER A 165 7.36 -18.21 -6.02
C SER A 165 7.49 -17.26 -7.20
N ALA A 166 6.55 -16.32 -7.28
CA ALA A 166 6.56 -15.21 -8.22
C ALA A 166 6.58 -13.89 -7.46
N THR A 167 7.23 -12.86 -8.02
CA THR A 167 7.33 -11.54 -7.39
C THR A 167 6.76 -10.47 -8.32
N LEU A 168 5.94 -9.58 -7.76
CA LEU A 168 5.37 -8.42 -8.43
C LEU A 168 5.82 -7.15 -7.75
N ASP A 169 6.26 -6.18 -8.54
CA ASP A 169 6.54 -4.83 -8.08
C ASP A 169 5.37 -3.92 -8.45
N VAL A 170 4.74 -3.35 -7.44
CA VAL A 170 3.58 -2.47 -7.59
C VAL A 170 3.98 -1.05 -7.20
N PRO A 171 3.57 -0.02 -7.96
CA PRO A 171 3.76 1.37 -7.55
C PRO A 171 3.12 1.65 -6.20
N SER A 172 3.89 2.17 -5.26
CA SER A 172 3.39 2.58 -3.93
C SER A 172 2.52 3.84 -3.98
N GLY A 173 2.59 4.61 -5.07
CA GLY A 173 2.04 5.97 -5.15
C GLY A 173 2.92 7.03 -4.46
N PHE A 174 4.05 6.63 -3.86
CA PHE A 174 5.00 7.56 -3.27
C PHE A 174 5.95 8.11 -4.34
N PRO A 175 6.55 9.30 -4.12
CA PRO A 175 7.51 9.87 -5.05
C PRO A 175 8.67 8.91 -5.39
N ALA A 176 9.00 8.78 -6.67
CA ALA A 176 10.22 8.09 -7.11
C ALA A 176 11.42 8.71 -6.38
N THR A 177 12.43 7.92 -6.01
CA THR A 177 13.52 8.38 -5.11
C THR A 177 14.91 7.95 -5.56
N ARG A 178 14.99 6.94 -6.44
CA ARG A 178 16.22 6.21 -6.73
C ARG A 178 17.32 7.09 -7.33
N GLU A 179 16.99 7.86 -8.36
CA GLU A 179 17.96 8.70 -9.07
C GLU A 179 18.53 9.78 -8.15
N ASP A 180 17.66 10.47 -7.39
CA ASP A 180 18.06 11.48 -6.42
C ASP A 180 18.90 10.90 -5.28
N ALA A 181 18.57 9.69 -4.81
CA ALA A 181 19.35 8.99 -3.79
C ALA A 181 20.75 8.63 -4.33
N VAL A 182 20.82 8.19 -5.59
CA VAL A 182 22.06 7.87 -6.30
C VAL A 182 22.93 9.12 -6.45
N ALA A 183 22.35 10.25 -6.86
CA ALA A 183 23.08 11.52 -6.94
C ALA A 183 23.57 11.98 -5.56
N ALA A 184 22.75 11.86 -4.52
CA ALA A 184 23.11 12.20 -3.15
C ALA A 184 24.18 11.27 -2.54
N SER A 185 24.47 10.11 -3.15
CA SER A 185 25.44 9.17 -2.60
C SER A 185 26.88 9.69 -2.61
N ASP A 186 27.19 10.64 -3.48
CA ASP A 186 28.48 11.34 -3.53
C ASP A 186 28.72 12.18 -2.25
N ASP A 187 27.63 12.63 -1.61
CA ASP A 187 27.64 13.40 -0.36
C ASP A 187 27.52 12.51 0.91
N GLY A 188 27.59 11.19 0.75
CA GLY A 188 27.60 10.24 1.87
C GLY A 188 26.23 9.76 2.36
N PHE A 189 26.24 8.90 3.40
CA PHE A 189 25.03 8.25 3.93
C PHE A 189 23.96 9.24 4.40
N ASP A 190 24.35 10.36 5.01
CA ASP A 190 23.40 11.35 5.53
C ASP A 190 22.58 12.01 4.41
N ALA A 191 23.19 12.25 3.25
CA ALA A 191 22.52 12.84 2.10
C ALA A 191 21.51 11.85 1.49
N VAL A 192 21.91 10.58 1.32
CA VAL A 192 21.02 9.50 0.87
C VAL A 192 19.84 9.33 1.83
N ALA A 193 20.12 9.30 3.14
CA ALA A 193 19.11 9.15 4.17
C ALA A 193 18.11 10.31 4.19
N ARG A 194 18.58 11.56 4.00
CA ARG A 194 17.72 12.74 3.91
C ARG A 194 16.78 12.67 2.70
N VAL A 195 17.28 12.25 1.55
CA VAL A 195 16.45 12.03 0.35
C VAL A 195 15.39 10.96 0.61
N ALA A 196 15.78 9.81 1.17
CA ALA A 196 14.84 8.73 1.50
C ALA A 196 13.79 9.14 2.53
N ALA A 197 14.18 9.87 3.58
CA ALA A 197 13.27 10.38 4.62
C ALA A 197 12.26 11.37 4.05
N ASN A 198 12.72 12.37 3.28
CA ASN A 198 11.86 13.36 2.65
C ASN A 198 10.80 12.70 1.75
N ARG A 199 11.20 11.74 0.92
CA ARG A 199 10.29 11.06 -0.01
C ARG A 199 9.33 10.11 0.71
N THR A 200 9.79 9.47 1.79
CA THR A 200 8.94 8.66 2.67
C THR A 200 7.86 9.52 3.33
N VAL A 201 8.23 10.65 3.94
CA VAL A 201 7.27 11.56 4.58
C VAL A 201 6.33 12.17 3.55
N ALA A 202 6.82 12.61 2.38
CA ALA A 202 5.96 13.14 1.32
C ALA A 202 4.97 12.10 0.78
N GLY A 203 5.33 10.82 0.76
CA GLY A 203 4.42 9.73 0.40
C GLY A 203 3.35 9.46 1.46
N LEU A 204 3.75 9.42 2.74
CA LEU A 204 2.82 9.20 3.85
C LEU A 204 1.89 10.39 4.06
N PHE A 205 2.41 11.60 3.92
CA PHE A 205 1.74 12.88 4.16
C PHE A 205 1.89 13.78 2.93
N PRO A 206 1.15 13.52 1.82
CA PRO A 206 1.22 14.39 0.65
C PRO A 206 0.78 15.80 1.04
N PRO A 207 1.66 16.83 0.98
CA PRO A 207 1.46 18.07 1.73
C PRO A 207 0.21 18.85 1.28
N ALA A 208 -0.11 18.81 -0.02
CA ALA A 208 -1.31 19.43 -0.55
C ALA A 208 -2.60 18.74 -0.08
N LEU A 209 -2.65 17.40 -0.14
CA LEU A 209 -3.81 16.63 0.32
C LEU A 209 -3.97 16.69 1.84
N ALA A 210 -2.85 16.66 2.58
CA ALA A 210 -2.85 16.80 4.02
C ALA A 210 -3.36 18.18 4.45
N ARG A 211 -2.99 19.26 3.74
CA ARG A 211 -3.50 20.61 4.03
C ARG A 211 -4.99 20.73 3.76
N LEU A 212 -5.47 20.11 2.67
CA LEU A 212 -6.90 20.03 2.38
C LEU A 212 -7.65 19.26 3.46
N ALA A 213 -7.10 18.14 3.93
CA ALA A 213 -7.69 17.34 5.00
C ALA A 213 -7.76 18.10 6.33
N LEU A 214 -6.70 18.82 6.72
CA LEU A 214 -6.68 19.63 7.94
C LEU A 214 -7.71 20.77 7.91
N ARG A 215 -7.99 21.33 6.73
CA ARG A 215 -9.02 22.37 6.52
C ARG A 215 -10.44 21.83 6.39
N GLY A 216 -10.58 20.53 6.17
CA GLY A 216 -11.87 19.89 5.98
C GLY A 216 -12.63 19.80 7.29
N ASP A 217 -13.89 19.40 7.18
CA ASP A 217 -14.73 19.14 8.34
C ASP A 217 -14.31 17.84 9.05
N GLU A 218 -14.74 17.70 10.29
CA GLU A 218 -14.66 16.44 11.00
C GLU A 218 -15.43 15.37 10.23
N PRO A 219 -14.94 14.12 10.21
CA PRO A 219 -13.82 13.58 10.98
C PRO A 219 -12.47 13.66 10.26
N VAL A 220 -12.43 14.21 9.04
CA VAL A 220 -11.25 14.15 8.17
C VAL A 220 -10.09 14.97 8.75
N SER A 221 -10.38 16.17 9.28
CA SER A 221 -9.41 17.01 9.96
C SER A 221 -8.85 16.33 11.22
N THR A 222 -9.72 15.78 12.08
CA THR A 222 -9.35 15.03 13.29
C THR A 222 -8.43 13.86 12.98
N LEU A 223 -8.76 13.05 11.96
CA LEU A 223 -7.93 11.93 11.54
C LEU A 223 -6.55 12.38 11.01
N MET A 224 -6.49 13.49 10.27
CA MET A 224 -5.21 14.01 9.75
C MET A 224 -4.35 14.60 10.87
N THR A 225 -4.94 15.37 11.78
CA THR A 225 -4.27 15.90 12.99
C THR A 225 -3.69 14.77 13.82
N HIS A 226 -4.52 13.80 14.20
CA HIS A 226 -4.08 12.63 14.96
C HIS A 226 -2.94 11.88 14.27
N ARG A 227 -3.01 11.72 12.94
CA ARG A 227 -1.97 11.02 12.18
C ARG A 227 -0.62 11.76 12.22
N TYR A 228 -0.62 13.10 12.11
CA TYR A 228 0.60 13.88 12.25
C TYR A 228 1.16 13.80 13.67
N GLU A 229 0.33 14.05 14.69
CA GLU A 229 0.75 14.02 16.08
C GLU A 229 1.31 12.65 16.48
N ARG A 230 0.66 11.57 16.00
CA ARG A 230 1.14 10.21 16.19
C ARG A 230 2.47 9.97 15.50
N ALA A 231 2.66 10.46 14.28
CA ALA A 231 3.97 10.38 13.60
C ALA A 231 5.03 11.14 14.37
N GLY A 232 4.74 12.38 14.79
CA GLY A 232 5.63 13.22 15.58
C GLY A 232 6.06 12.53 16.86
N ALA A 233 5.13 11.96 17.62
CA ALA A 233 5.44 11.20 18.83
C ALA A 233 6.33 9.97 18.55
N LEU A 234 6.08 9.23 17.47
CA LEU A 234 6.86 8.03 17.12
C LEU A 234 8.29 8.34 16.68
N VAL A 235 8.54 9.51 16.10
CA VAL A 235 9.88 9.92 15.65
C VAL A 235 10.51 10.99 16.54
N ASN A 236 9.83 11.35 17.64
CA ASN A 236 10.21 12.43 18.55
C ASN A 236 10.39 13.80 17.85
N ALA A 237 9.45 14.16 16.98
CA ALA A 237 9.35 15.47 16.32
C ALA A 237 8.16 16.26 16.84
N SER A 238 8.35 17.57 17.04
CA SER A 238 7.26 18.50 17.30
C SER A 238 6.61 18.88 15.97
N VAL A 239 5.33 18.57 15.81
CA VAL A 239 4.55 18.93 14.61
C VAL A 239 3.25 19.66 14.92
N ALA A 240 2.82 19.67 16.18
CA ALA A 240 1.54 20.24 16.60
C ALA A 240 1.42 21.74 16.25
N PRO A 241 2.45 22.60 16.44
CA PRO A 241 2.37 24.01 16.06
C PRO A 241 2.13 24.21 14.56
N GLU A 242 2.79 23.42 13.71
CA GLU A 242 2.72 23.49 12.25
C GLU A 242 1.38 22.94 11.78
N VAL A 243 0.91 21.84 12.35
CA VAL A 243 -0.41 21.23 12.08
C VAL A 243 -1.53 22.19 12.42
N ALA A 244 -1.48 22.86 13.58
CA ALA A 244 -2.46 23.85 14.00
C ALA A 244 -2.53 25.07 13.06
N ARG A 245 -1.42 25.41 12.39
CA ARG A 245 -1.36 26.47 11.36
C ARG A 245 -1.57 25.95 9.93
N GLU A 246 -1.87 24.66 9.78
CA GLU A 246 -2.03 23.96 8.51
C GLU A 246 -0.75 24.00 7.62
N GLU A 247 0.42 24.20 8.23
CA GLU A 247 1.72 24.33 7.58
C GLU A 247 2.34 22.95 7.30
N THR A 248 1.63 22.13 6.52
CA THR A 248 1.99 20.72 6.27
C THR A 248 3.38 20.51 5.68
N ARG A 249 3.93 21.47 4.94
CA ARG A 249 5.31 21.39 4.45
C ARG A 249 6.33 21.53 5.57
N ALA A 250 6.08 22.40 6.55
CA ALA A 250 6.93 22.56 7.72
C ALA A 250 6.84 21.30 8.60
N ALA A 251 5.62 20.85 8.92
CA ALA A 251 5.41 19.60 9.67
C ALA A 251 6.11 18.40 9.00
N ASN A 252 6.03 18.28 7.66
CA ASN A 252 6.74 17.23 6.93
C ASN A 252 8.26 17.37 7.01
N ALA A 253 8.79 18.60 6.96
CA ALA A 253 10.23 18.84 7.09
C ALA A 253 10.72 18.43 8.49
N ASP A 254 9.96 18.71 9.54
CA ASP A 254 10.30 18.30 10.90
C ASP A 254 10.29 16.78 11.08
N LEU A 255 9.27 16.09 10.54
CA LEU A 255 9.24 14.63 10.51
C LEU A 255 10.41 14.03 9.74
N ALA A 256 10.75 14.60 8.57
CA ALA A 256 11.84 14.10 7.75
C ALA A 256 13.21 14.36 8.41
N ALA A 257 13.39 15.52 9.04
CA ALA A 257 14.59 15.86 9.79
C ALA A 257 14.80 14.92 10.99
N ALA A 258 13.73 14.48 11.66
CA ALA A 258 13.80 13.50 12.73
C ALA A 258 14.09 12.07 12.23
N LEU A 259 13.57 11.69 11.05
CA LEU A 259 13.80 10.37 10.46
C LEU A 259 15.18 10.20 9.82
N ALA A 260 15.73 11.26 9.22
CA ALA A 260 16.95 11.17 8.42
C ALA A 260 18.17 10.60 9.19
N PRO A 261 18.49 11.03 10.44
CA PRO A 261 19.58 10.45 11.20
C PRO A 261 19.39 8.94 11.46
N ARG A 262 18.15 8.55 11.79
CA ARG A 262 17.80 7.14 12.04
C ARG A 262 17.99 6.28 10.79
N PHE A 263 17.65 6.84 9.63
CA PHE A 263 17.89 6.19 8.35
C PHE A 263 19.38 6.09 8.02
N ALA A 264 20.16 7.14 8.28
CA ALA A 264 21.60 7.14 8.06
C ALA A 264 22.29 6.09 8.92
N ASP A 265 21.92 5.96 10.19
CA ASP A 265 22.47 4.94 11.10
C ASP A 265 22.13 3.52 10.64
N ALA A 266 20.88 3.29 10.24
CA ALA A 266 20.46 2.00 9.68
C ALA A 266 21.23 1.67 8.38
N MET A 267 21.49 2.66 7.53
CA MET A 267 22.26 2.47 6.30
C MET A 267 23.74 2.16 6.61
N ARG A 268 24.39 2.92 7.51
CA ARG A 268 25.78 2.68 7.92
C ARG A 268 25.99 1.29 8.53
N ALA A 269 25.01 0.82 9.29
CA ALA A 269 25.07 -0.51 9.90
C ALA A 269 24.93 -1.66 8.89
N ARG A 270 24.39 -1.40 7.69
CA ARG A 270 24.00 -2.44 6.72
C ARG A 270 24.81 -2.43 5.44
N TYR A 271 25.28 -1.27 5.00
CA TYR A 271 25.93 -1.11 3.70
C TYR A 271 27.35 -0.60 3.88
N ASP A 272 28.27 -1.14 3.09
CA ASP A 272 29.67 -0.72 3.11
C ASP A 272 29.88 0.67 2.50
N THR A 273 29.00 1.08 1.58
CA THR A 273 29.12 2.36 0.87
C THR A 273 27.77 3.10 0.77
N PRO A 274 27.78 4.45 0.73
CA PRO A 274 26.59 5.26 0.45
C PRO A 274 25.94 4.90 -0.88
N ARG A 275 26.75 4.55 -1.88
CA ARG A 275 26.28 4.15 -3.20
C ARG A 275 25.44 2.87 -3.14
N ALA A 276 25.90 1.85 -2.41
CA ALA A 276 25.15 0.62 -2.21
C ALA A 276 23.84 0.86 -1.45
N ALA A 277 23.83 1.77 -0.46
CA ALA A 277 22.61 2.16 0.23
C ALA A 277 21.62 2.89 -0.69
N ALA A 278 22.08 3.86 -1.48
CA ALA A 278 21.27 4.53 -2.49
C ALA A 278 20.68 3.53 -3.52
N GLU A 279 21.49 2.53 -3.88
CA GLU A 279 21.09 1.40 -4.71
C GLU A 279 20.20 0.36 -4.01
N ALA A 280 19.84 0.58 -2.75
CA ALA A 280 18.80 -0.19 -2.08
C ALA A 280 17.53 0.62 -1.79
N VAL A 281 17.56 1.94 -2.02
CA VAL A 281 16.39 2.81 -1.81
C VAL A 281 15.28 2.46 -2.80
N SER A 282 14.08 2.20 -2.26
CA SER A 282 12.91 1.69 -2.98
C SER A 282 11.58 2.25 -2.44
N VAL A 283 11.55 3.53 -2.02
CA VAL A 283 10.34 4.22 -1.51
C VAL A 283 9.14 4.08 -2.44
N GLY A 284 9.36 4.17 -3.76
CA GLY A 284 8.31 4.18 -4.78
C GLY A 284 7.63 2.84 -5.05
N ARG A 285 8.04 1.73 -4.42
CA ARG A 285 7.63 0.37 -4.81
C ARG A 285 7.21 -0.46 -3.60
N VAL A 286 6.08 -1.15 -3.76
CA VAL A 286 5.64 -2.24 -2.88
C VAL A 286 5.94 -3.56 -3.58
N THR A 287 6.50 -4.52 -2.87
CA THR A 287 6.79 -5.86 -3.39
C THR A 287 5.73 -6.84 -2.89
N ILE A 288 5.15 -7.60 -3.82
CA ILE A 288 4.22 -8.70 -3.53
C ILE A 288 4.93 -9.99 -3.94
N VAL A 289 5.04 -10.93 -3.01
CA VAL A 289 5.58 -12.27 -3.25
C VAL A 289 4.44 -13.26 -3.14
N VAL A 290 4.14 -13.93 -4.25
CA VAL A 290 3.23 -15.06 -4.29
C VAL A 290 4.05 -16.33 -4.09
N ARG A 291 3.62 -17.18 -3.18
CA ARG A 291 4.20 -18.51 -2.95
C ARG A 291 3.13 -19.56 -3.16
N THR A 292 3.48 -20.62 -3.86
CA THR A 292 2.59 -21.76 -4.09
C THR A 292 3.30 -23.07 -3.76
N TRP A 293 2.53 -24.08 -3.36
CA TRP A 293 3.06 -25.41 -3.06
C TRP A 293 1.98 -26.47 -3.24
N SER A 294 2.41 -27.71 -3.50
CA SER A 294 1.53 -28.88 -3.46
C SER A 294 1.25 -29.26 -2.01
N ALA A 295 -0.02 -29.55 -1.70
CA ALA A 295 -0.45 -30.10 -0.42
C ALA A 295 -0.05 -31.58 -0.27
#